data_AF-A0A2K1E4F6-F1
#
_entry.id   AF-A0A2K1E4F6-F1
#
_cell.length_a   1.000
_cell.length_b   1.000
_cell.length_c   1.000
_cell.angle_alpha   90.00
_cell.angle_beta   90.00
_cell.angle_gamma   90.00
#
_symmetry.space_group_name_H-M   'P 1'
#
loop_
_entity.id
_entity.type
_entity.pdbx_description
1 polymer ?
#
loop_
_entity_poly.entity_id
_entity_poly.type
_entity_poly.pdbx_seq_one_letter_code
_entity_poly.pdbx_strand_id
1 'polypeptide(L)'
;MKNILTILFIICIQQVYACVCRTVPLIDRIESSDFIAKAKILKVTADDENNSFHNIEIEIIDIFKGENLSKLKIYSALNSSCGFFTPENTTWLIFAKKDENGILSFGYCSGAKQIDRKFNSDRYPNAQKGYSRSIEQKIELLEFIKQKNIDPKNEFKLQITATNGCLKEFRGIEVKNEPFALYELTINNDLSIKNIKPLKEFDNSKLKSDLLKCISKSIKVHRKNKQIEIERQTKIIFALYYYPSGEDYESFIGKFNL
;
A
#
# COMPACT_ATOMS: atom_id res chain seq x y z
N MET A 1 50.88 13.58 -14.25
CA MET A 1 50.50 12.30 -13.60
C MET A 1 49.65 12.48 -12.34
N LYS A 2 49.86 13.52 -11.50
CA LYS A 2 49.07 13.76 -10.28
C LYS A 2 47.56 14.00 -10.53
N ASN A 3 47.20 14.62 -11.66
CA ASN A 3 45.80 14.92 -12.00
C ASN A 3 45.03 13.72 -12.60
N ILE A 4 45.74 12.70 -13.11
CA ILE A 4 45.10 11.47 -13.64
C ILE A 4 44.63 10.57 -12.48
N LEU A 5 45.39 10.55 -11.38
CA LEU A 5 45.04 9.80 -10.17
C LEU A 5 43.75 10.34 -9.51
N THR A 6 43.55 11.66 -9.54
CA THR A 6 42.34 12.31 -9.00
C THR A 6 41.10 11.98 -9.83
N ILE A 7 41.24 11.90 -11.16
CA ILE A 7 40.14 11.55 -12.07
C ILE A 7 39.76 10.07 -11.90
N LEU A 8 40.72 9.17 -11.68
CA LEU A 8 40.45 7.76 -11.41
C LEU A 8 39.71 7.55 -10.07
N PHE A 9 39.99 8.38 -9.06
CA PHE A 9 39.34 8.30 -7.74
C PHE A 9 37.86 8.72 -7.78
N ILE A 10 37.49 9.62 -8.69
CA ILE A 10 36.10 10.08 -8.89
C ILE A 10 35.25 9.02 -9.62
N ILE A 11 35.86 8.19 -10.46
CA ILE A 11 35.15 7.11 -11.19
C ILE A 11 34.86 5.91 -10.28
N CYS A 12 35.59 5.78 -9.16
CA CYS A 12 35.36 4.76 -8.13
C CYS A 12 34.31 5.14 -7.06
N ILE A 13 33.59 6.26 -7.21
CA ILE A 13 32.48 6.59 -6.32
C ILE A 13 31.37 5.56 -6.60
N GLN A 14 31.37 4.55 -5.75
CA GLN A 14 30.55 3.35 -5.80
C GLN A 14 29.08 3.72 -5.97
N GLN A 15 28.36 2.88 -6.71
CA GLN A 15 26.92 3.00 -6.91
C GLN A 15 26.22 2.99 -5.55
N VAL A 16 25.87 4.17 -5.04
CA VAL A 16 25.10 4.31 -3.81
C VAL A 16 23.68 3.87 -4.12
N TYR A 17 23.37 2.60 -3.83
CA TYR A 17 22.03 2.08 -3.94
C TYR A 17 21.19 2.63 -2.77
N ALA A 18 20.46 3.71 -3.04
CA ALA A 18 19.45 4.21 -2.12
C ALA A 18 18.24 3.28 -2.08
N CYS A 19 17.68 3.05 -0.89
CA CYS A 19 16.42 2.34 -0.74
C CYS A 19 15.28 3.18 -1.35
N VAL A 20 14.71 2.70 -2.46
CA VAL A 20 13.54 3.33 -3.07
C VAL A 20 12.40 2.32 -3.09
N CYS A 21 11.36 2.60 -2.32
CA CYS A 21 10.14 1.82 -2.37
C CYS A 21 9.27 2.26 -3.55
N ARG A 22 8.72 1.30 -4.27
CA ARG A 22 7.66 1.57 -5.25
C ARG A 22 6.38 1.97 -4.51
N THR A 23 5.68 2.99 -4.99
CA THR A 23 4.31 3.27 -4.54
C THR A 23 3.38 2.16 -5.03
N VAL A 24 2.84 1.38 -4.10
CA VAL A 24 1.94 0.25 -4.37
C VAL A 24 0.53 0.61 -3.88
N PRO A 25 -0.53 0.45 -4.71
CA PRO A 25 -1.91 0.58 -4.24
C PRO A 25 -2.18 -0.34 -3.05
N LEU A 26 -3.01 0.12 -2.10
CA LEU A 26 -3.26 -0.64 -0.88
C LEU A 26 -3.91 -2.01 -1.15
N ILE A 27 -4.79 -2.13 -2.16
CA ILE A 27 -5.36 -3.43 -2.57
C ILE A 27 -4.28 -4.41 -3.04
N ASP A 28 -3.33 -3.96 -3.85
CA ASP A 28 -2.21 -4.79 -4.31
C ASP A 28 -1.32 -5.22 -3.12
N ARG A 29 -1.16 -4.36 -2.13
CA ARG A 29 -0.46 -4.69 -0.88
C ARG A 29 -1.22 -5.74 -0.07
N ILE A 30 -2.54 -5.62 0.04
CA ILE A 30 -3.39 -6.58 0.75
C ILE A 30 -3.34 -7.95 0.06
N GLU A 31 -3.42 -7.97 -1.26
CA GLU A 31 -3.29 -9.17 -2.08
C GLU A 31 -1.95 -9.87 -1.82
N SER A 32 -0.85 -9.13 -1.94
CA SER A 32 0.50 -9.68 -1.86
C SER A 32 1.04 -9.95 -0.45
N SER A 33 0.33 -9.53 0.60
CA SER A 33 0.71 -9.82 2.00
C SER A 33 0.17 -11.19 2.43
N ASP A 34 0.95 -11.94 3.19
CA ASP A 34 0.52 -13.22 3.80
C ASP A 34 -0.08 -13.02 5.19
N PHE A 35 0.28 -11.93 5.86
CA PHE A 35 -0.21 -11.58 7.19
C PHE A 35 -0.47 -10.07 7.28
N ILE A 36 -1.62 -9.69 7.81
CA ILE A 36 -2.00 -8.30 8.05
C ILE A 36 -2.67 -8.20 9.41
N ALA A 37 -2.10 -7.38 10.30
CA ALA A 37 -2.63 -7.24 11.66
C ALA A 37 -2.35 -5.85 12.23
N LYS A 38 -3.22 -5.43 13.14
CA LYS A 38 -2.91 -4.42 14.14
C LYS A 38 -2.29 -5.15 15.33
N ALA A 39 -1.04 -4.84 15.66
CA ALA A 39 -0.31 -5.53 16.73
C ALA A 39 0.62 -4.59 17.48
N LYS A 40 0.89 -4.93 18.74
CA LYS A 40 1.89 -4.26 19.56
C LYS A 40 3.22 -5.01 19.48
N ILE A 41 4.32 -4.30 19.27
CA ILE A 41 5.67 -4.86 19.34
C ILE A 41 6.04 -4.99 20.82
N LEU A 42 6.25 -6.22 21.29
CA LEU A 42 6.62 -6.50 22.68
C LEU A 42 8.13 -6.50 22.85
N LYS A 43 8.84 -7.16 21.93
CA LYS A 43 10.29 -7.36 22.01
C LYS A 43 10.92 -7.32 20.62
N VAL A 44 12.13 -6.76 20.52
CA VAL A 44 12.95 -6.78 19.32
C VAL A 44 14.34 -7.30 19.67
N THR A 45 14.79 -8.37 19.02
CA THR A 45 16.14 -8.91 19.20
C THR A 45 16.86 -9.04 17.88
N ALA A 46 18.19 -9.03 17.92
CA ALA A 46 18.99 -9.39 16.77
C ALA A 46 18.64 -10.81 16.29
N ASP A 47 18.87 -11.04 15.00
CA ASP A 47 18.90 -12.35 14.43
C ASP A 47 20.37 -12.80 14.36
N ASP A 48 20.69 -13.88 15.07
CA ASP A 48 22.06 -14.39 15.20
C ASP A 48 22.58 -14.97 13.89
N GLU A 49 21.69 -15.37 12.97
CA GLU A 49 22.04 -15.97 11.68
C GLU A 49 22.09 -14.94 10.55
N ASN A 50 21.30 -13.86 10.65
CA ASN A 50 21.20 -12.86 9.59
C ASN A 50 21.05 -11.43 10.11
N ASN A 51 22.11 -10.64 9.99
CA ASN A 51 22.17 -9.25 10.44
C ASN A 51 21.18 -8.28 9.74
N SER A 52 20.53 -8.71 8.66
CA SER A 52 19.52 -7.92 7.95
C SER A 52 18.11 -8.18 8.48
N PHE A 53 17.96 -9.12 9.42
CA PHE A 53 16.72 -9.38 10.11
C PHE A 53 16.81 -9.10 11.61
N HIS A 54 15.66 -8.79 12.19
CA HIS A 54 15.45 -8.79 13.62
C HIS A 54 14.27 -9.69 13.95
N ASN A 55 14.38 -10.47 15.01
CA ASN A 55 13.27 -11.24 15.53
C ASN A 55 12.38 -10.32 16.37
N ILE A 56 11.07 -10.47 16.23
CA ILE A 56 10.12 -9.75 17.09
C ILE A 56 9.09 -10.66 17.71
N GLU A 57 8.67 -10.25 18.90
CA GLU A 57 7.50 -10.77 19.59
C GLU A 57 6.40 -9.72 19.53
N ILE A 58 5.19 -10.17 19.19
CA ILE A 58 4.03 -9.29 19.04
C ILE A 58 2.84 -9.77 19.86
N GLU A 59 2.01 -8.81 20.24
CA GLU A 59 0.65 -9.03 20.73
C GLU A 59 -0.34 -8.58 19.66
N ILE A 60 -1.12 -9.51 19.12
CA ILE A 60 -2.14 -9.19 18.11
C ILE A 60 -3.34 -8.53 18.80
N ILE A 61 -3.68 -7.32 18.34
CA ILE A 61 -4.87 -6.58 18.77
C ILE A 61 -6.04 -6.89 17.84
N ASP A 62 -5.79 -6.91 16.53
CA ASP A 62 -6.75 -7.39 15.52
C ASP A 62 -6.01 -7.99 14.33
N ILE A 63 -6.58 -9.03 13.74
CA ILE A 63 -6.05 -9.72 12.57
C ILE A 63 -6.98 -9.53 11.38
N PHE A 64 -6.43 -9.04 10.28
CA PHE A 64 -7.15 -8.78 9.03
C PHE A 64 -6.92 -9.87 7.98
N LYS A 65 -5.73 -10.49 7.98
CA LYS A 65 -5.35 -11.59 7.08
C LYS A 65 -4.25 -12.45 7.73
N GLY A 66 -4.28 -13.75 7.45
CA GLY A 66 -3.27 -14.71 7.93
C GLY A 66 -3.68 -15.41 9.23
N GLU A 67 -2.76 -16.21 9.77
CA GLU A 67 -2.96 -16.97 11.00
C GLU A 67 -2.53 -16.18 12.24
N ASN A 68 -3.07 -16.56 13.39
CA ASN A 68 -2.64 -16.00 14.66
C ASN A 68 -1.23 -16.49 14.99
N LEU A 69 -0.34 -15.54 15.30
CA LEU A 69 1.07 -15.79 15.61
C LEU A 69 1.57 -14.74 16.60
N SER A 70 2.60 -15.10 17.35
CA SER A 70 3.26 -14.19 18.29
C SER A 70 4.65 -13.76 17.84
N LYS A 71 5.19 -14.34 16.76
CA LYS A 71 6.56 -14.11 16.30
C LYS A 71 6.64 -13.97 14.78
N LEU A 72 7.41 -12.99 14.34
CA LEU A 72 7.78 -12.77 12.94
C LEU A 72 9.11 -12.01 12.87
N LYS A 73 9.59 -11.70 11.67
CA LYS A 73 10.84 -10.93 11.49
C LYS A 73 10.59 -9.52 10.95
N ILE A 74 11.49 -8.61 11.30
CA ILE A 74 11.64 -7.33 10.62
C ILE A 74 12.80 -7.45 9.66
N TYR A 75 12.61 -7.12 8.39
CA TYR A 75 13.71 -6.88 7.46
C TYR A 75 14.18 -5.43 7.61
N SER A 76 15.40 -5.26 8.13
CA SER A 76 16.05 -3.97 8.33
C SER A 76 17.57 -4.14 8.25
N ALA A 77 18.15 -3.78 7.10
CA ALA A 77 19.60 -3.63 7.00
C ALA A 77 20.03 -2.37 7.77
N LEU A 78 20.42 -2.54 9.04
CA LEU A 78 20.89 -1.45 9.89
C LEU A 78 22.08 -0.72 9.25
N ASN A 79 22.20 0.58 9.50
CA ASN A 79 23.21 1.47 8.91
C ASN A 79 23.17 1.58 7.36
N SER A 80 22.06 1.17 6.75
CA SER A 80 21.78 1.42 5.34
C SER A 80 20.63 2.43 5.19
N SER A 81 20.45 2.92 3.97
CA SER A 81 19.26 3.71 3.61
C SER A 81 17.93 2.92 3.72
N CYS A 82 17.99 1.59 3.87
CA CYS A 82 16.86 0.71 4.12
C CYS A 82 16.64 0.40 5.62
N GLY A 83 17.36 1.06 6.53
CA GLY A 83 17.15 0.89 7.97
C GLY A 83 15.70 1.17 8.35
N PHE A 84 15.08 0.25 9.09
CA PHE A 84 13.68 0.33 9.46
C PHE A 84 13.50 0.16 10.96
N PHE A 85 13.33 1.30 11.64
CA PHE A 85 13.22 1.35 13.08
C PHE A 85 11.79 1.07 13.57
N THR A 86 11.68 0.09 14.46
CA THR A 86 10.41 -0.47 14.99
C THR A 86 10.58 -0.73 16.48
N PRO A 87 10.48 0.31 17.32
CA PRO A 87 10.77 0.19 18.75
C PRO A 87 9.77 -0.70 19.49
N GLU A 88 10.22 -1.30 20.58
CA GLU A 88 9.36 -2.01 21.53
C GLU A 88 8.29 -1.09 22.11
N ASN A 89 7.20 -1.68 22.60
CA ASN A 89 6.05 -1.01 23.20
C ASN A 89 5.37 0.01 22.26
N THR A 90 5.40 -0.24 20.95
CA THR A 90 4.66 0.56 19.96
C THR A 90 3.66 -0.29 19.18
N THR A 91 2.59 0.35 18.72
CA THR A 91 1.48 -0.28 18.02
C THR A 91 1.61 -0.05 16.53
N TRP A 92 1.47 -1.11 15.73
CA TRP A 92 1.66 -1.06 14.29
C TRP A 92 0.50 -1.68 13.53
N LEU A 93 0.20 -1.11 12.36
CA LEU A 93 -0.48 -1.81 11.28
C LEU A 93 0.60 -2.50 10.44
N ILE A 94 0.68 -3.82 10.52
CA ILE A 94 1.71 -4.65 9.90
C ILE A 94 1.15 -5.24 8.60
N PHE A 95 1.96 -5.19 7.53
CA PHE A 95 1.76 -5.92 6.29
C PHE A 95 3.01 -6.79 6.09
N ALA A 96 2.92 -8.08 6.38
CA ALA A 96 4.04 -9.01 6.28
C ALA A 96 3.83 -10.00 5.14
N LYS A 97 4.94 -10.42 4.54
CA LYS A 97 4.99 -11.35 3.42
C LYS A 97 6.07 -12.41 3.68
N LYS A 98 5.81 -13.64 3.25
CA LYS A 98 6.79 -14.71 3.19
C LYS A 98 7.73 -14.48 2.02
N ASP A 99 9.03 -14.60 2.27
CA ASP A 99 10.02 -14.66 1.21
C ASP A 99 10.08 -16.06 0.58
N GLU A 100 11.04 -16.26 -0.32
CA GLU A 100 11.26 -17.54 -1.02
C GLU A 100 11.65 -18.68 -0.07
N ASN A 101 12.19 -18.36 1.11
CA ASN A 101 12.54 -19.31 2.17
C ASN A 101 11.39 -19.52 3.17
N GLY A 102 10.23 -18.90 2.95
CA GLY A 102 9.08 -18.99 3.83
C GLY A 102 9.16 -18.08 5.07
N ILE A 103 10.16 -17.21 5.17
CA ILE A 103 10.33 -16.29 6.30
C ILE A 103 9.29 -15.19 6.22
N LEU A 104 8.35 -15.18 7.16
CA LEU A 104 7.36 -14.13 7.28
C LEU A 104 8.00 -12.87 7.88
N SER A 105 8.07 -11.80 7.09
CA SER A 105 8.67 -10.55 7.53
C SER A 105 8.01 -9.31 6.95
N PHE A 106 8.29 -8.15 7.57
CA PHE A 106 7.95 -6.83 7.04
C PHE A 106 9.14 -5.88 7.21
N GLY A 107 9.18 -4.83 6.40
CA GLY A 107 10.27 -3.85 6.41
C GLY A 107 9.83 -2.50 5.88
N TYR A 108 10.79 -1.62 5.58
CA TYR A 108 10.51 -0.25 5.14
C TYR A 108 9.51 -0.14 3.97
N CYS A 109 9.63 -1.02 2.96
CA CYS A 109 8.77 -1.01 1.78
C CYS A 109 7.50 -1.85 1.91
N SER A 110 7.29 -2.52 3.04
CA SER A 110 6.11 -3.38 3.26
C SER A 110 4.81 -2.58 3.32
N GLY A 111 4.89 -1.30 3.72
CA GLY A 111 3.72 -0.47 3.99
C GLY A 111 3.25 -0.47 5.43
N ALA A 112 3.99 -1.11 6.34
CA ALA A 112 3.72 -1.04 7.76
C ALA A 112 3.74 0.41 8.28
N LYS A 113 2.86 0.71 9.24
CA LYS A 113 2.71 2.05 9.83
C LYS A 113 2.58 1.94 11.34
N GLN A 114 3.37 2.72 12.07
CA GLN A 114 3.26 2.87 13.51
C GLN A 114 2.01 3.69 13.86
N ILE A 115 0.99 3.08 14.45
CA ILE A 115 -0.30 3.71 14.76
C ILE A 115 -0.16 4.80 15.81
N ASP A 116 0.65 4.57 16.84
CA ASP A 116 0.84 5.48 17.98
C ASP A 116 1.98 6.48 17.78
N ARG A 117 2.39 6.72 16.53
CA ARG A 117 3.43 7.70 16.21
C ARG A 117 2.97 9.11 16.59
N LYS A 118 3.83 9.83 17.31
CA LYS A 118 3.65 11.23 17.67
C LYS A 118 4.46 12.14 16.75
N PHE A 119 3.89 13.28 16.40
CA PHE A 119 4.55 14.34 15.63
C PHE A 119 4.72 15.59 16.48
N ASN A 120 5.78 16.36 16.23
CA ASN A 120 5.94 17.68 16.83
C ASN A 120 4.93 18.64 16.15
N SER A 121 3.92 19.07 16.89
CA SER A 121 2.84 19.94 16.39
C SER A 121 3.32 21.33 16.02
N ASP A 122 4.33 21.86 16.71
CA ASP A 122 4.86 23.20 16.45
C ASP A 122 5.55 23.27 15.09
N ARG A 123 6.26 22.19 14.73
CA ARG A 123 6.96 22.08 13.44
C ARG A 123 6.06 21.58 12.32
N TYR A 124 5.10 20.69 12.63
CA TYR A 124 4.25 20.01 11.65
C TYR A 124 2.79 19.93 12.13
N PRO A 125 2.05 21.06 12.14
CA PRO A 125 0.73 21.15 12.76
C PRO A 125 -0.31 20.17 12.19
N ASN A 126 -0.23 19.89 10.88
CA ASN A 126 -1.17 19.02 10.19
C ASN A 126 -0.73 17.55 10.08
N ALA A 127 0.50 17.21 10.50
CA ALA A 127 1.06 15.87 10.29
C ALA A 127 0.31 14.79 11.07
N GLN A 128 -0.02 15.04 12.34
CA GLN A 128 -0.76 14.07 13.16
C GLN A 128 -2.13 13.75 12.55
N LYS A 129 -2.88 14.78 12.14
CA LYS A 129 -4.22 14.62 11.55
C LYS A 129 -4.16 13.85 10.23
N GLY A 130 -3.27 14.24 9.32
CA GLY A 130 -3.10 13.55 8.04
C GLY A 130 -2.64 12.09 8.22
N TYR A 131 -1.72 11.84 9.14
CA TYR A 131 -1.21 10.51 9.43
C TYR A 131 -2.28 9.58 10.03
N SER A 132 -3.02 10.06 11.02
CA SER A 132 -4.09 9.30 11.67
C SER A 132 -5.20 8.95 10.68
N ARG A 133 -5.66 9.94 9.89
CA ARG A 133 -6.64 9.73 8.81
C ARG A 133 -6.18 8.68 7.79
N SER A 134 -4.92 8.74 7.38
CA SER A 134 -4.33 7.79 6.43
C SER A 134 -4.34 6.35 6.97
N ILE A 135 -4.16 6.18 8.28
CA ILE A 135 -4.23 4.87 8.95
C ILE A 135 -5.68 4.41 9.13
N GLU A 136 -6.57 5.28 9.58
CA GLU A 136 -8.01 5.01 9.74
C GLU A 136 -8.61 4.51 8.42
N GLN A 137 -8.38 5.21 7.31
CA GLN A 137 -8.85 4.78 5.98
C GLN A 137 -8.30 3.40 5.57
N LYS A 138 -7.07 3.03 5.97
CA LYS A 138 -6.52 1.68 5.72
C LYS A 138 -7.26 0.64 6.55
N ILE A 139 -7.46 0.91 7.84
CA ILE A 139 -8.14 0.00 8.77
C ILE A 139 -9.58 -0.20 8.33
N GLU A 140 -10.33 0.85 8.00
CA GLU A 140 -11.71 0.74 7.53
C GLU A 140 -11.82 -0.10 6.25
N LEU A 141 -10.87 0.02 5.32
CA LEU A 141 -10.83 -0.85 4.14
C LEU A 141 -10.58 -2.32 4.52
N LEU A 142 -9.62 -2.57 5.42
CA LEU A 142 -9.28 -3.92 5.87
C LEU A 142 -10.45 -4.57 6.60
N GLU A 143 -11.12 -3.83 7.49
CA GLU A 143 -12.33 -4.25 8.19
C GLU A 143 -13.46 -4.55 7.22
N PHE A 144 -13.68 -3.69 6.22
CA PHE A 144 -14.68 -3.92 5.18
C PHE A 144 -14.39 -5.20 4.38
N ILE A 145 -13.14 -5.39 3.95
CA ILE A 145 -12.71 -6.59 3.22
C ILE A 145 -12.94 -7.85 4.06
N LYS A 146 -12.52 -7.83 5.33
CA LYS A 146 -12.73 -8.92 6.30
C LYS A 146 -14.22 -9.20 6.50
N GLN A 147 -15.02 -8.18 6.80
CA GLN A 147 -16.45 -8.31 7.06
C GLN A 147 -17.23 -8.84 5.85
N LYS A 148 -16.84 -8.43 4.63
CA LYS A 148 -17.47 -8.89 3.39
C LYS A 148 -16.87 -10.17 2.83
N ASN A 149 -15.89 -10.77 3.51
CA ASN A 149 -15.14 -11.94 3.04
C ASN A 149 -14.62 -11.75 1.60
N ILE A 150 -14.10 -10.56 1.30
CA ILE A 150 -13.49 -10.27 0.01
C ILE A 150 -12.06 -10.79 0.05
N ASP A 151 -11.67 -11.53 -0.99
CA ASP A 151 -10.32 -12.04 -1.15
C ASP A 151 -9.68 -11.37 -2.37
N PRO A 152 -8.91 -10.28 -2.19
CA PRO A 152 -8.23 -9.63 -3.30
C PRO A 152 -7.19 -10.58 -3.88
N LYS A 153 -7.49 -11.12 -5.07
CA LYS A 153 -6.59 -11.97 -5.84
C LYS A 153 -6.22 -11.31 -7.16
N ASN A 154 -4.97 -11.49 -7.57
CA ASN A 154 -4.47 -11.01 -8.86
C ASN A 154 -3.55 -12.05 -9.50
N GLU A 155 -4.15 -13.19 -9.87
CA GLU A 155 -3.47 -14.37 -10.41
C GLU A 155 -2.51 -14.05 -11.56
N PHE A 156 -2.90 -13.15 -12.47
CA PHE A 156 -2.12 -12.79 -13.65
C PHE A 156 -1.20 -11.58 -13.44
N LYS A 157 -1.05 -11.10 -12.20
CA LYS A 157 -0.23 -9.93 -11.83
C LYS A 157 -0.55 -8.70 -12.68
N LEU A 158 -1.85 -8.48 -12.90
CA LEU A 158 -2.40 -7.38 -13.70
C LEU A 158 -2.12 -6.05 -13.02
N GLN A 159 -1.85 -5.03 -13.82
CA GLN A 159 -1.64 -3.66 -13.36
C GLN A 159 -2.74 -2.76 -13.92
N ILE A 160 -3.22 -1.87 -13.06
CA ILE A 160 -4.24 -0.89 -13.40
C ILE A 160 -3.60 0.48 -13.54
N THR A 161 -3.71 1.04 -14.75
CA THR A 161 -3.42 2.45 -15.04
C THR A 161 -4.73 3.17 -15.32
N ALA A 162 -4.90 4.34 -14.72
CA ALA A 162 -5.91 5.29 -15.16
C ALA A 162 -5.25 6.15 -16.23
N THR A 163 -5.58 5.95 -17.50
CA THR A 163 -4.90 6.60 -18.63
C THR A 163 -5.32 8.04 -18.86
N ASN A 164 -6.35 8.56 -18.19
CA ASN A 164 -6.83 9.94 -18.39
C ASN A 164 -7.23 10.60 -17.08
N GLY A 165 -7.21 11.94 -17.08
CA GLY A 165 -7.55 12.80 -15.95
C GLY A 165 -9.02 12.80 -15.51
N CYS A 166 -9.85 11.80 -15.83
CA CYS A 166 -11.27 11.83 -15.42
C CYS A 166 -11.45 11.92 -13.90
N LEU A 167 -10.54 11.32 -13.11
CA LEU A 167 -10.56 11.51 -11.66
C LEU A 167 -10.35 12.97 -11.23
N LYS A 168 -9.74 13.82 -12.07
CA LYS A 168 -9.59 15.26 -11.82
C LYS A 168 -10.91 16.02 -11.95
N GLU A 169 -11.88 15.50 -12.70
CA GLU A 169 -13.23 16.10 -12.81
C GLU A 169 -14.00 16.02 -11.49
N PHE A 170 -13.57 15.16 -10.56
CA PHE A 170 -14.17 15.01 -9.24
C PHE A 170 -13.48 15.86 -8.17
N ARG A 171 -12.67 16.85 -8.56
CA ARG A 171 -12.11 17.81 -7.61
C ARG A 171 -13.20 18.69 -7.03
N GLY A 172 -13.09 19.01 -5.74
CA GLY A 172 -14.04 19.85 -5.03
C GLY A 172 -15.39 19.19 -4.75
N ILE A 173 -15.58 17.90 -5.11
CA ILE A 173 -16.80 17.18 -4.78
C ILE A 173 -16.77 16.75 -3.31
N GLU A 174 -17.92 16.87 -2.65
CA GLU A 174 -18.09 16.44 -1.28
C GLU A 174 -18.53 14.96 -1.19
N VAL A 175 -17.83 14.21 -0.35
CA VAL A 175 -18.17 12.86 0.13
C VAL A 175 -18.16 12.95 1.64
N LYS A 176 -19.21 12.45 2.30
CA LYS A 176 -19.44 12.73 3.74
C LYS A 176 -18.85 11.64 4.62
N ASN A 177 -19.25 10.40 4.39
CA ASN A 177 -18.99 9.29 5.31
C ASN A 177 -18.15 8.18 4.71
N GLU A 178 -18.01 8.12 3.39
CA GLU A 178 -17.38 6.97 2.73
C GLU A 178 -15.97 7.30 2.26
N PRO A 179 -14.90 6.92 2.99
CA PRO A 179 -13.55 7.33 2.62
C PRO A 179 -13.00 6.54 1.43
N PHE A 180 -13.66 5.47 1.00
CA PHE A 180 -13.24 4.69 -0.17
C PHE A 180 -14.43 4.08 -0.91
N ALA A 181 -14.19 3.79 -2.19
CA ALA A 181 -15.06 2.99 -3.04
C ALA A 181 -14.29 1.76 -3.55
N LEU A 182 -15.00 0.65 -3.74
CA LEU A 182 -14.43 -0.63 -4.12
C LEU A 182 -15.23 -1.24 -5.26
N TYR A 183 -14.54 -1.70 -6.29
CA TYR A 183 -15.12 -2.30 -7.49
C TYR A 183 -14.46 -3.64 -7.78
N GLU A 184 -15.26 -4.65 -8.13
CA GLU A 184 -14.79 -5.90 -8.74
C GLU A 184 -14.80 -5.72 -10.26
N LEU A 185 -13.63 -5.79 -10.88
CA LEU A 185 -13.45 -5.72 -12.32
C LEU A 185 -13.35 -7.13 -12.87
N THR A 186 -14.21 -7.46 -13.84
CA THR A 186 -14.10 -8.69 -14.62
C THR A 186 -13.28 -8.42 -15.87
N ILE A 187 -12.15 -9.12 -16.01
CA ILE A 187 -11.17 -8.89 -17.07
C ILE A 187 -11.19 -10.06 -18.05
N ASN A 188 -11.36 -9.75 -19.34
CA ASN A 188 -11.31 -10.71 -20.43
C ASN A 188 -9.88 -11.19 -20.73
N ASN A 189 -9.79 -12.23 -21.55
CA ASN A 189 -8.53 -12.76 -22.05
C ASN A 189 -7.66 -11.69 -22.73
N ASP A 190 -8.25 -10.74 -23.46
CA ASP A 190 -7.58 -9.63 -24.14
C ASP A 190 -7.28 -8.41 -23.24
N LEU A 191 -7.38 -8.59 -21.91
CA LEU A 191 -7.22 -7.55 -20.89
C LEU A 191 -8.28 -6.43 -20.91
N SER A 192 -9.31 -6.53 -21.75
CA SER A 192 -10.44 -5.60 -21.71
C SER A 192 -11.29 -5.80 -20.47
N ILE A 193 -11.90 -4.72 -19.97
CA ILE A 193 -12.83 -4.78 -18.83
C ILE A 193 -14.20 -5.19 -19.38
N LYS A 194 -14.65 -6.39 -19.02
CA LYS A 194 -15.97 -6.93 -19.39
C LYS A 194 -17.09 -6.34 -18.53
N ASN A 195 -16.85 -6.24 -17.23
CA ASN A 195 -17.86 -5.81 -16.26
C ASN A 195 -17.21 -5.10 -15.08
N ILE A 196 -17.94 -4.15 -14.50
CA ILE A 196 -17.57 -3.39 -13.29
C ILE A 196 -18.70 -3.58 -12.30
N LYS A 197 -18.46 -4.31 -11.21
CA LYS A 197 -19.43 -4.52 -10.13
C LYS A 197 -19.04 -3.67 -8.92
N PRO A 198 -19.86 -2.68 -8.51
CA PRO A 198 -19.65 -1.98 -7.25
C PRO A 198 -19.74 -2.96 -6.07
N LEU A 199 -18.75 -2.95 -5.20
CA LEU A 199 -18.76 -3.64 -3.90
C LEU A 199 -19.03 -2.64 -2.77
N LYS A 200 -18.52 -1.42 -2.92
CA LYS A 200 -18.77 -0.26 -2.05
C LYS A 200 -18.66 1.01 -2.86
N GLU A 201 -19.54 1.98 -2.61
CA GLU A 201 -19.60 3.24 -3.35
C GLU A 201 -19.54 4.43 -2.40
N PHE A 202 -19.11 5.58 -2.93
CA PHE A 202 -19.21 6.85 -2.22
C PHE A 202 -20.69 7.23 -1.96
N ASP A 203 -20.94 7.95 -0.88
CA ASP A 203 -22.26 8.42 -0.46
C ASP A 203 -22.70 9.70 -1.21
N ASN A 204 -22.52 9.69 -2.53
CA ASN A 204 -22.88 10.80 -3.41
C ASN A 204 -23.44 10.23 -4.73
N SER A 205 -24.73 10.48 -5.00
CA SER A 205 -25.45 9.90 -6.13
C SER A 205 -24.89 10.29 -7.50
N LYS A 206 -24.42 11.55 -7.64
CA LYS A 206 -23.78 12.03 -8.87
C LYS A 206 -22.46 11.30 -9.12
N LEU A 207 -21.65 11.13 -8.07
CA LEU A 207 -20.39 10.39 -8.16
C LEU A 207 -20.59 8.94 -8.58
N LYS A 208 -21.63 8.25 -8.12
CA LYS A 208 -21.84 6.84 -8.45
C LYS A 208 -21.87 6.57 -9.96
N SER A 209 -22.72 7.29 -10.69
CA SER A 209 -22.87 7.10 -12.15
C SER A 209 -21.64 7.58 -12.91
N ASP A 210 -21.13 8.77 -12.56
CA ASP A 210 -20.04 9.40 -13.31
C ASP A 210 -18.71 8.69 -13.07
N LEU A 211 -18.49 8.16 -11.86
CA LEU A 211 -17.31 7.37 -11.54
C LEU A 211 -17.30 6.03 -12.27
N LEU A 212 -18.45 5.34 -12.39
CA LEU A 212 -18.55 4.12 -13.19
C LEU A 212 -18.22 4.37 -14.67
N LYS A 213 -18.70 5.49 -15.23
CA LYS A 213 -18.34 5.92 -16.60
C LYS A 213 -16.85 6.27 -16.72
N CYS A 214 -16.28 6.93 -15.71
CA CYS A 214 -14.85 7.25 -15.67
C CYS A 214 -13.99 5.98 -15.61
N ILE A 215 -14.35 5.01 -14.77
CA ILE A 215 -13.68 3.71 -14.64
C ILE A 215 -13.71 2.97 -15.98
N SER A 216 -14.89 2.84 -16.61
CA SER A 216 -15.02 2.07 -17.86
C SER A 216 -14.24 2.67 -19.03
N LYS A 217 -14.15 4.00 -19.11
CA LYS A 217 -13.44 4.68 -20.21
C LYS A 217 -11.95 4.82 -19.98
N SER A 218 -11.53 5.05 -18.74
CA SER A 218 -10.18 5.54 -18.44
C SER A 218 -9.28 4.52 -17.78
N ILE A 219 -9.80 3.40 -17.29
CA ILE A 219 -8.95 2.35 -16.73
C ILE A 219 -8.46 1.43 -17.84
N LYS A 220 -7.15 1.22 -17.87
CA LYS A 220 -6.47 0.22 -18.68
C LYS A 220 -5.84 -0.81 -17.78
N VAL A 221 -6.06 -2.06 -18.15
CA VAL A 221 -5.44 -3.21 -17.51
C VAL A 221 -4.34 -3.72 -18.41
N HIS A 222 -3.16 -3.96 -17.85
CA HIS A 222 -2.00 -4.40 -18.60
C HIS A 222 -1.12 -5.32 -17.74
N ARG A 223 -0.16 -5.99 -18.37
CA ARG A 223 0.85 -6.82 -17.69
C ARG A 223 2.22 -6.17 -17.81
N LYS A 224 3.07 -6.32 -16.78
CA LYS A 224 4.43 -5.73 -16.73
C LYS A 224 5.30 -6.14 -17.94
N ASN A 225 5.11 -7.36 -18.45
CA ASN A 225 5.92 -7.93 -19.53
C ASN A 225 5.35 -7.66 -20.94
N LYS A 226 4.46 -6.67 -21.10
CA LYS A 226 3.78 -6.36 -22.38
C LYS A 226 2.99 -7.52 -23.01
N GLN A 227 2.72 -8.58 -22.24
CA GLN A 227 1.78 -9.61 -22.64
C GLN A 227 0.40 -8.97 -22.78
N ILE A 228 -0.20 -9.18 -23.95
CA ILE A 228 -1.50 -8.59 -24.32
C ILE A 228 -2.68 -9.47 -23.92
N GLU A 229 -2.41 -10.68 -23.43
CA GLU A 229 -3.45 -11.66 -23.10
C GLU A 229 -3.19 -12.41 -21.77
N ILE A 230 -4.28 -13.01 -21.27
CA ILE A 230 -4.33 -13.99 -20.17
C ILE A 230 -5.10 -15.24 -20.61
N GLU A 231 -4.78 -16.37 -19.99
CA GLU A 231 -5.31 -17.69 -20.37
C GLU A 231 -6.82 -17.83 -20.13
N ARG A 232 -7.35 -17.11 -19.14
CA ARG A 232 -8.77 -17.14 -18.79
C ARG A 232 -9.21 -15.83 -18.17
N GLN A 233 -10.51 -15.57 -18.27
CA GLN A 233 -11.16 -14.46 -17.59
C GLN A 233 -10.82 -14.48 -16.09
N THR A 234 -10.52 -13.31 -15.53
CA THR A 234 -10.21 -13.16 -14.11
C THR A 234 -10.99 -12.02 -13.48
N LYS A 235 -10.93 -11.94 -12.15
CA LYS A 235 -11.49 -10.84 -11.36
C LYS A 235 -10.39 -10.19 -10.56
N ILE A 236 -10.38 -8.87 -10.54
CA ILE A 236 -9.48 -8.08 -9.70
C ILE A 236 -10.26 -7.01 -8.95
N ILE A 237 -9.77 -6.66 -7.77
CA ILE A 237 -10.35 -5.60 -6.94
C ILE A 237 -9.69 -4.27 -7.29
N PHE A 238 -10.49 -3.23 -7.46
CA PHE A 238 -10.03 -1.87 -7.70
C PHE A 238 -10.59 -0.93 -6.63
N ALA A 239 -9.71 -0.23 -5.93
CA ALA A 239 -10.08 0.72 -4.88
C ALA A 239 -9.79 2.17 -5.29
N LEU A 240 -10.67 3.06 -4.86
CA LEU A 240 -10.52 4.50 -4.94
C LEU A 240 -10.70 5.11 -3.56
N TYR A 241 -9.96 6.16 -3.27
CA TYR A 241 -9.90 6.82 -1.96
C TYR A 241 -10.30 8.27 -2.10
N TYR A 242 -11.15 8.74 -1.19
CA TYR A 242 -11.56 10.13 -1.08
C TYR A 242 -10.63 10.89 -0.13
N TYR A 243 -10.21 12.06 -0.60
CA TYR A 243 -9.43 13.05 0.16
C TYR A 243 -10.25 14.32 0.24
N PRO A 244 -10.62 14.79 1.43
CA PRO A 244 -11.37 16.04 1.59
C PRO A 244 -10.45 17.21 1.32
N SER A 245 -11.06 18.38 1.13
CA SER A 245 -10.32 19.62 0.98
C SER A 245 -9.46 19.91 2.21
N GLY A 246 -8.26 20.41 1.95
CA GLY A 246 -7.41 21.05 2.96
C GLY A 246 -7.45 22.57 2.83
N GLU A 247 -6.55 23.25 3.53
CA GLU A 247 -6.40 24.72 3.44
C GLU A 247 -5.98 25.16 2.03
N ASP A 248 -5.08 24.40 1.39
CA ASP A 248 -4.46 24.78 0.10
C ASP A 248 -4.92 23.93 -1.10
N TYR A 249 -5.88 23.02 -0.92
CA TYR A 249 -6.29 22.11 -1.98
C TYR A 249 -7.76 21.67 -1.87
N GLU A 250 -8.40 21.56 -3.03
CA GLU A 250 -9.73 20.98 -3.15
C GLU A 250 -9.72 19.49 -2.85
N SER A 251 -10.87 18.96 -2.42
CA SER A 251 -11.05 17.51 -2.29
C SER A 251 -10.77 16.80 -3.61
N PHE A 252 -10.38 15.53 -3.56
CA PHE A 252 -10.15 14.73 -4.76
C PHE A 252 -10.31 13.23 -4.50
N ILE A 253 -10.44 12.47 -5.59
CA ILE A 253 -10.48 11.00 -5.57
C ILE A 253 -9.19 10.47 -6.21
N GLY A 254 -8.52 9.53 -5.53
CA GLY A 254 -7.25 8.95 -5.98
C GLY A 254 -7.23 7.43 -5.91
N LYS A 255 -6.35 6.78 -6.71
CA LYS A 255 -6.16 5.32 -6.66
C LYS A 255 -5.23 4.85 -5.54
N PHE A 256 -4.37 5.75 -5.06
CA PHE A 256 -3.44 5.46 -3.99
C PHE A 256 -4.06 5.91 -2.68
N ASN A 257 -3.81 5.15 -1.62
CA ASN A 257 -4.02 5.55 -0.24
C ASN A 257 -2.71 6.21 0.24
N LEU A 258 -2.73 7.54 0.34
CA LEU A 258 -1.59 8.42 0.63
C LEU A 258 -1.30 8.46 2.13
#